data_AF-A0A2V6P1Z5-F1
#
_entry.id   AF-A0A2V6P1Z5-F1
#
_cell.length_a   1.000
_cell.length_b   1.000
_cell.length_c   1.000
_cell.angle_alpha   90.00
_cell.angle_beta   90.00
_cell.angle_gamma   90.00
#
_symmetry.space_group_name_H-M   'P 1'
#
loop_
_entity.id
_entity.type
_entity.pdbx_description
1 polymer ?
#
loop_
_entity_poly.entity_id
_entity_poly.type
_entity_poly.pdbx_seq_one_letter_code
_entity_poly.pdbx_strand_id
1 'polypeptide(L)'
;MAAIYSEEIAQVISGFTRGEIPDYQMRALAMAIFFRGMSDRETWHLTKAMLESGQIFEYPPNSPPRSTNTRPAQLAETLHSFWPAAGLR
;
A
#
# COMPACT_ATOMS: atom_id res chain seq x y z
N MET A 1 17.26 -13.27 -20.71
CA MET A 1 16.24 -12.86 -19.72
C MET A 1 16.07 -11.36 -19.91
N ALA A 2 14.92 -10.88 -20.37
CA ALA A 2 14.71 -9.44 -20.53
C ALA A 2 14.55 -8.84 -19.12
N ALA A 3 15.54 -8.10 -18.67
CA ALA A 3 15.49 -7.38 -17.40
C ALA A 3 14.73 -6.08 -17.65
N ILE A 4 13.79 -5.76 -16.78
CA ILE A 4 13.14 -4.44 -16.82
C ILE A 4 14.06 -3.48 -16.07
N TYR A 5 14.48 -2.40 -16.73
CA TYR A 5 15.34 -1.41 -16.09
C TYR A 5 14.55 -0.64 -15.02
N SER A 6 15.22 -0.29 -13.92
CA SER A 6 14.61 0.41 -12.77
C SER A 6 13.88 1.69 -13.17
N GLU A 7 14.41 2.39 -14.17
CA GLU A 7 13.87 3.64 -14.70
C GLU A 7 12.56 3.40 -15.46
N GLU A 8 12.44 2.29 -16.19
CA GLU A 8 11.23 1.92 -16.94
C GLU A 8 10.08 1.60 -15.99
N ILE A 9 10.36 0.90 -14.89
CA ILE A 9 9.37 0.60 -13.84
C ILE A 9 8.81 1.91 -13.26
N ALA A 10 9.69 2.86 -12.91
CA ALA A 10 9.27 4.14 -12.36
C ALA A 10 8.44 4.96 -13.37
N GLN A 11 8.83 4.97 -14.64
CA GLN A 11 8.08 5.66 -15.69
C GLN A 11 6.70 5.04 -15.91
N VAL A 12 6.59 3.71 -15.93
CA VAL A 12 5.29 3.03 -16.09
C VAL A 12 4.38 3.31 -14.91
N ILE A 13 4.86 3.22 -13.68
CA ILE A 13 4.05 3.48 -12.49
C ILE A 13 3.62 4.95 -12.45
N SER A 14 4.53 5.89 -12.70
CA SER A 14 4.21 7.33 -12.76
C SER A 14 3.23 7.67 -13.89
N GLY A 15 3.39 7.08 -15.08
CA GLY A 15 2.49 7.30 -16.20
C GLY A 15 1.11 6.71 -15.97
N PHE A 16 1.03 5.54 -15.32
CA PHE A 16 -0.24 4.93 -14.93
C PHE A 16 -0.98 5.76 -13.88
N THR A 17 -0.29 6.26 -12.84
CA THR A 17 -0.93 7.10 -11.81
C THR A 17 -1.37 8.47 -12.33
N ARG A 18 -0.73 8.99 -13.38
CA ARG A 18 -1.15 10.22 -14.08
C ARG A 18 -2.25 10.00 -15.11
N GLY A 19 -2.63 8.74 -15.39
CA GLY A 19 -3.62 8.40 -16.42
C GLY A 19 -3.10 8.52 -17.86
N GLU A 20 -1.78 8.64 -18.04
CA GLU A 20 -1.12 8.70 -19.36
C GLU A 20 -1.03 7.30 -19.99
N ILE A 21 -0.98 6.26 -19.15
CA ILE A 21 -0.92 4.87 -19.59
C ILE A 21 -2.32 4.24 -19.50
N PRO A 22 -2.88 3.76 -20.61
CA PRO A 22 -4.16 3.07 -20.60
C PRO A 22 -4.12 1.75 -19.80
N ASP A 23 -5.21 1.44 -19.12
CA ASP A 23 -5.36 0.23 -18.27
C ASP A 23 -4.99 -1.08 -18.97
N TYR A 24 -5.24 -1.20 -20.27
CA TYR A 24 -4.92 -2.41 -21.03
C TYR A 24 -3.41 -2.68 -21.09
N GLN A 25 -2.58 -1.63 -21.13
CA GLN A 25 -1.13 -1.77 -21.12
C GLN A 25 -0.63 -2.23 -19.76
N MET A 26 -1.20 -1.67 -18.69
CA MET A 26 -0.88 -2.07 -17.32
C MET A 26 -1.28 -3.52 -17.03
N ARG A 27 -2.44 -3.96 -17.55
CA ARG A 27 -2.89 -5.36 -17.48
C ARG A 27 -1.97 -6.30 -18.26
N ALA A 28 -1.52 -5.90 -19.45
CA ALA A 28 -0.58 -6.68 -20.24
C ALA A 28 0.77 -6.86 -19.52
N LEU A 29 1.27 -5.79 -18.88
CA LEU A 29 2.48 -5.83 -18.05
C LEU A 29 2.30 -6.78 -16.86
N ALA A 30 1.19 -6.69 -16.14
CA ALA A 30 0.89 -7.58 -15.01
C ALA A 30 0.88 -9.05 -15.44
N MET A 31 0.30 -9.36 -16.60
CA MET A 31 0.29 -10.71 -17.15
C MET A 31 1.70 -11.17 -17.56
N ALA A 32 2.52 -10.28 -18.12
CA ALA A 32 3.91 -10.59 -18.45
C ALA A 32 4.75 -10.90 -17.19
N ILE A 33 4.56 -10.13 -16.11
CA ILE A 33 5.19 -10.37 -14.81
C ILE A 33 4.73 -11.71 -14.22
N PHE A 34 3.45 -12.05 -14.34
CA PHE A 34 2.91 -13.33 -13.85
C PHE A 34 3.60 -14.54 -14.49
N PHE A 35 3.82 -14.52 -15.82
CA PHE A 35 4.45 -15.62 -16.53
C PHE A 35 5.97 -15.65 -16.44
N ARG A 36 6.63 -14.48 -16.39
CA ARG A 36 8.10 -14.39 -16.42
C ARG A 36 8.74 -14.28 -15.03
N GLY A 37 7.94 -13.95 -14.01
CA GLY A 37 8.42 -13.58 -12.69
C GLY A 37 9.21 -12.26 -12.69
N MET A 38 9.68 -11.88 -11.52
CA MET A 38 10.56 -10.75 -11.28
C MET A 38 11.68 -11.17 -10.33
N SER A 39 12.85 -10.57 -10.47
CA SER A 39 13.92 -10.68 -9.49
C SER A 39 13.61 -9.86 -8.23
N ASP A 40 14.32 -10.14 -7.14
CA ASP A 40 14.20 -9.38 -5.88
C ASP A 40 14.48 -7.89 -6.09
N ARG A 41 15.46 -7.57 -6.96
CA ARG A 41 15.80 -6.19 -7.31
C ARG A 41 14.65 -5.50 -8.04
N GLU A 42 14.08 -6.12 -9.06
CA GLU A 42 12.95 -5.57 -9.82
C GLU A 42 11.72 -5.39 -8.90
N THR A 43 11.47 -6.36 -8.02
CA THR A 43 10.38 -6.29 -7.02
C THR A 43 10.58 -5.13 -6.06
N TRP A 44 11.81 -4.90 -5.59
CA TRP A 44 12.14 -3.75 -4.77
C TRP A 44 11.89 -2.43 -5.51
N HIS A 45 12.32 -2.32 -6.77
CA HIS A 45 12.09 -1.10 -7.57
C HIS A 45 10.61 -0.85 -7.83
N LEU A 46 9.83 -1.88 -8.13
CA LEU A 46 8.38 -1.76 -8.30
C LEU A 46 7.71 -1.27 -7.01
N THR A 47 8.04 -1.90 -5.89
CA THR A 47 7.49 -1.53 -4.57
C THR A 47 7.86 -0.09 -4.22
N LYS A 48 9.11 0.30 -4.47
CA LYS A 48 9.58 1.67 -4.23
C LYS A 48 8.84 2.69 -5.11
N ALA A 49 8.67 2.41 -6.40
CA ALA A 49 7.93 3.30 -7.30
C ALA A 49 6.47 3.44 -6.89
N MET A 50 5.83 2.35 -6.42
CA MET A 50 4.47 2.39 -5.89
C MET A 50 4.39 3.22 -4.60
N LEU A 51 5.34 3.07 -3.67
CA LEU A 51 5.42 3.86 -2.44
C LEU A 51 5.54 5.36 -2.73
N GLU A 52 6.43 5.72 -3.65
CA GLU A 52 6.71 7.12 -4.01
C GLU A 52 5.61 7.74 -4.89
N SER A 53 4.71 6.93 -5.45
CA SER A 53 3.60 7.42 -6.28
C SER A 53 2.49 8.12 -5.51
N GLY A 54 2.45 7.93 -4.18
CA GLY A 54 1.42 8.46 -3.29
C GLY A 54 1.97 9.43 -2.23
N GLN A 55 1.20 9.60 -1.16
CA GLN A 55 1.64 10.36 0.02
C GLN A 55 2.30 9.44 1.04
N ILE A 56 3.47 9.83 1.51
CA ILE A 56 4.20 9.12 2.57
C ILE A 56 3.84 9.79 3.90
N PHE A 57 3.21 9.02 4.80
CA PHE A 57 2.92 9.49 6.14
C PHE A 57 4.14 9.31 7.04
N GLU A 58 4.66 10.41 7.56
CA GLU A 58 5.71 10.39 8.58
C GLU A 58 5.10 10.29 9.97
N TYR A 59 5.68 9.43 10.80
CA TYR A 59 5.28 9.28 12.19
C TYR A 59 6.22 10.10 13.09
N PRO A 60 5.70 10.90 14.04
CA PRO A 60 6.54 11.63 14.96
C PRO A 60 7.48 10.68 15.76
N PRO A 61 8.71 11.11 16.11
CA PRO A 61 9.70 10.25 16.78
C PRO A 61 9.29 9.71 18.16
N ASN A 62 8.27 10.28 18.79
CA ASN A 62 7.85 9.96 20.16
C ASN A 62 6.34 9.67 20.27
N SER A 63 5.71 9.21 19.19
CA SER A 63 4.31 8.81 19.27
C SER A 63 4.19 7.36 19.74
N PRO A 64 3.31 7.07 20.73
CA PRO A 64 3.24 5.75 21.35
C PRO A 64 2.81 4.71 20.31
N PRO A 65 3.44 3.52 20.24
CA PRO A 65 3.05 2.48 19.30
C PRO A 65 1.56 2.20 19.49
N ARG A 66 0.76 2.46 18.46
CA ARG A 66 -0.70 2.38 18.53
C ARG A 66 -1.15 0.91 18.46
N SER A 67 -0.71 0.11 19.43
CA SER A 67 -1.28 -1.19 19.74
C SER A 67 -2.49 -0.92 20.63
N THR A 68 -3.69 -0.91 20.05
CA THR A 68 -4.93 -0.76 20.83
C THR A 68 -5.27 -2.07 21.53
N ASN A 69 -4.36 -2.63 22.34
CA ASN A 69 -4.74 -3.61 23.34
C ASN A 69 -5.33 -2.85 24.54
N THR A 70 -6.45 -2.19 24.31
CA THR A 70 -7.25 -1.56 25.36
C THR A 70 -7.77 -2.69 26.25
N ARG A 71 -7.59 -2.56 27.57
CA ARG A 71 -8.15 -3.51 28.54
C ARG A 71 -9.66 -3.68 28.22
N PRO A 72 -10.24 -4.89 28.33
CA PRO A 72 -11.64 -5.12 27.99
C PRO A 72 -12.62 -4.11 28.61
N ALA A 73 -12.31 -3.59 29.80
CA ALA A 73 -13.06 -2.53 30.46
C ALA A 73 -13.05 -1.18 29.69
N GLN A 74 -11.91 -0.77 29.15
CA GLN A 74 -11.80 0.47 28.35
C GLN A 74 -12.43 0.33 26.97
N LEU A 75 -12.53 -0.90 26.42
CA LEU A 75 -13.26 -1.15 25.18
C LEU A 75 -14.74 -0.85 25.34
N ALA A 76 -15.37 -1.23 26.45
CA ALA A 76 -16.79 -0.95 26.70
C ALA A 76 -17.08 0.56 26.76
N GLU A 77 -16.24 1.32 27.46
CA GLU A 77 -16.36 2.79 27.55
C GLU A 77 -16.14 3.47 26.19
N THR A 78 -15.11 3.04 25.45
CA THR A 78 -14.81 3.59 24.14
C THR A 78 -15.92 3.24 23.13
N LEU A 79 -16.40 2.00 23.12
CA LEU A 79 -17.45 1.53 22.21
C LEU A 79 -18.78 2.28 22.42
N HIS A 80 -19.14 2.66 23.66
CA HIS A 80 -20.36 3.43 23.89
C HIS A 80 -20.32 4.82 23.24
N SER A 81 -19.14 5.45 23.16
CA SER A 81 -18.96 6.73 22.44
C SER A 81 -19.12 6.59 20.92
N PHE A 82 -18.73 5.43 20.37
CA PHE A 82 -18.81 5.15 18.93
C PHE A 82 -20.14 4.51 18.50
N TRP A 83 -20.79 3.76 19.39
CA TRP A 83 -22.03 3.02 19.14
C TRP A 83 -22.91 3.00 20.40
N PRO A 84 -23.89 3.92 20.50
CA PRO A 84 -24.74 4.06 21.69
C PRO A 84 -25.58 2.82 22.03
N ALA A 85 -25.81 1.93 21.06
CA ALA A 85 -26.65 0.73 21.19
C ALA A 85 -25.88 -0.56 21.54
N ALA A 86 -24.62 -0.48 21.99
CA ALA A 86 -23.76 -1.65 22.29
C ALA A 86 -23.88 -2.12 23.74
N GLY A 87 -24.94 -1.74 24.44
CA GLY A 87 -25.31 -2.34 25.72
C GLY A 87 -25.99 -3.69 25.47
N LEU A 88 -25.27 -4.79 25.73
CA LEU A 88 -25.84 -6.13 25.82
C LEU A 88 -26.87 -6.17 26.98
N ARG A 89 -27.98 -6.86 26.73
CA ARG A 89 -28.92 -7.34 27.77
C ARG A 89 -28.24 -8.30 28.72
#